data_AF-A0AAV7AA04-F1
#
_entry.id   AF-A0AAV7AA04-F1
#
_cell.length_a   1.000
_cell.length_b   1.000
_cell.length_c   1.000
_cell.angle_alpha   90.00
_cell.angle_beta   90.00
_cell.angle_gamma   90.00
#
_symmetry.space_group_name_H-M   'P 1'
#
loop_
_entity.id
_entity.type
_entity.pdbx_description
1 polymer ?
#
loop_
_entity_poly.entity_id
_entity_poly.type
_entity_poly.pdbx_seq_one_letter_code
_entity_poly.pdbx_strand_id
1 'polypeptide(L)'
;MEVEGKILLFEKAHKMKVKADLQARLDMCDQFSKAMAEKSAEQLKRFEERMELQHRQEKHQLLEQLVKGSKEALGQQEKLKEEHRHRAKLLTLKLREAEQQRQQEIERVRQEEGRERMRRLCSLQQEALQLIQKIQVDYKQQEALRVDLSAYGHRGNQICGILSTVVRSSSERGYPTQDDVSLGEHSLQEMKMLVNTIEKELAAAEERKKAEDEAAKEKQKEAQQIQQQQAKLQTPAPTQDQKQTKREGLQKKASKGTLQRFLELQKVLELCQKVCEELATCKDPQTKKIRADLQRAVTTPVSQISSVSGSQVRDTFDKINNFLMGKPIVSAGRTIVVSQHPLGLDFVCLKLAEKLVSQGEEEVASHHESAFPIASVASALWERYPKVGELFLANLHKKCPYAVPFYPAFQEGISLEEYQRLLGYQVKDSIVEQQDSFLKRMSGMIRLYAAIMQVRWPYGTNQGVSRLFFLHWTRFLSPS
;
A
#
# COMPACT_ATOMS: atom_id res chain seq x y z
N MET A 1 127.47 46.14 15.68
CA MET A 1 127.36 44.77 15.14
C MET A 1 126.90 43.74 16.18
N GLU A 2 127.69 43.39 17.21
CA GLU A 2 127.28 42.30 18.14
C GLU A 2 125.92 42.51 18.85
N VAL A 3 125.62 43.73 19.27
CA VAL A 3 124.40 44.04 20.03
C VAL A 3 123.15 43.90 19.14
N GLU A 4 123.20 44.41 17.91
CA GLU A 4 122.09 44.30 16.95
C GLU A 4 121.79 42.85 16.57
N GLY A 5 122.83 42.02 16.40
CA GLY A 5 122.66 40.58 16.18
C GLY A 5 121.94 39.88 17.33
N LYS A 6 122.25 40.24 18.58
CA LYS A 6 121.58 39.70 19.78
C LYS A 6 120.12 40.15 19.86
N ILE A 7 119.80 41.39 19.49
CA ILE A 7 118.43 41.91 19.41
C ILE A 7 117.61 41.18 18.33
N LEU A 8 118.15 41.03 17.12
CA LEU A 8 117.49 40.32 16.02
C LEU A 8 117.20 38.84 16.35
N LEU A 9 118.11 38.17 17.05
CA LEU A 9 117.90 36.81 17.55
C LEU A 9 116.80 36.75 18.61
N PHE A 10 116.76 37.70 19.56
CA PHE A 10 115.71 37.80 20.57
C PHE A 10 114.33 38.06 19.94
N GLU A 11 114.23 38.99 18.98
CA GLU A 11 113.00 39.22 18.22
C GLU A 11 112.53 37.96 17.48
N LYS A 12 113.45 37.24 16.82
CA LYS A 12 113.12 36.03 16.07
C LYS A 12 112.62 34.92 17.01
N ALA A 13 113.25 34.75 18.17
CA ALA A 13 112.80 33.83 19.21
C ALA A 13 111.43 34.23 19.78
N HIS A 14 111.20 35.52 20.04
CA HIS A 14 109.91 36.04 20.51
C HIS A 14 108.80 35.85 19.47
N LYS A 15 109.06 36.15 18.19
CA LYS A 15 108.12 35.92 17.07
C LYS A 15 107.77 34.42 16.92
N MET A 16 108.76 33.53 17.07
CA MET A 16 108.53 32.08 17.08
C MET A 16 107.69 31.64 18.29
N LYS A 17 107.97 32.16 19.49
CA LYS A 17 107.19 31.86 20.70
C LYS A 17 105.73 32.32 20.55
N VAL A 18 105.50 33.57 20.15
CA VAL A 18 104.14 34.10 19.95
C VAL A 18 103.37 33.29 18.90
N LYS A 19 104.04 32.81 17.84
CA LYS A 19 103.41 31.91 16.85
C LYS A 19 103.04 30.55 17.46
N ALA A 20 103.90 29.97 18.29
CA ALA A 20 103.61 28.70 18.98
C ALA A 20 102.49 28.85 20.02
N ASP A 21 102.52 29.91 20.83
CA ASP A 21 101.48 30.23 21.81
C ASP A 21 100.12 30.49 21.13
N LEU A 22 100.12 31.11 19.94
CA LEU A 22 98.91 31.29 19.12
C LEU A 22 98.42 29.96 18.52
N GLN A 23 99.30 29.12 17.98
CA GLN A 23 98.92 27.81 17.45
C GLN A 23 98.31 26.92 18.53
N ALA A 24 98.93 26.83 19.72
CA ALA A 24 98.41 26.06 20.84
C ALA A 24 97.03 26.54 21.32
N ARG A 25 96.72 27.84 21.19
CA ARG A 25 95.38 28.38 21.45
C ARG A 25 94.38 28.00 20.36
N LEU A 26 94.77 28.06 19.08
CA LEU A 26 93.93 27.61 17.97
C LEU A 26 93.61 26.12 18.11
N ASP A 27 94.62 25.27 18.35
CA ASP A 27 94.46 23.82 18.53
C ASP A 27 93.53 23.50 19.72
N MET A 28 93.62 24.25 20.82
CA MET A 28 92.73 24.14 21.98
C MET A 28 91.29 24.55 21.65
N CYS A 29 91.09 25.67 20.94
CA CYS A 29 89.76 26.10 20.49
C CYS A 29 89.13 25.08 19.53
N ASP A 30 89.91 24.53 18.62
CA ASP A 30 89.49 23.48 17.68
C ASP A 30 89.07 22.20 18.38
N GLN A 31 89.85 21.74 19.38
CA GLN A 31 89.52 20.56 20.20
C GLN A 31 88.24 20.79 21.01
N PHE A 32 88.10 21.97 21.63
CA PHE A 32 86.88 22.33 22.38
C PHE A 32 85.66 22.40 21.45
N SER A 33 85.79 22.98 20.27
CA SER A 33 84.72 23.06 19.28
C SER A 33 84.30 21.68 18.77
N LYS A 34 85.24 20.76 18.55
CA LYS A 34 84.98 19.37 18.15
C LYS A 34 84.24 18.61 19.26
N ALA A 35 84.74 18.64 20.49
CA ALA A 35 84.09 17.99 21.63
C ALA A 35 82.68 18.54 21.92
N MET A 36 82.45 19.85 21.74
CA MET A 36 81.11 20.44 21.84
C MET A 36 80.18 20.02 20.70
N ALA A 37 80.70 19.95 19.46
CA ALA A 37 79.93 19.47 18.31
C ALA A 37 79.52 17.99 18.47
N GLU A 38 80.46 17.11 18.82
CA GLU A 38 80.24 15.68 19.10
C GLU A 38 79.18 15.49 20.19
N LYS A 39 79.31 16.21 21.32
CA LYS A 39 78.34 16.16 22.42
C LYS A 39 76.94 16.65 22.01
N SER A 40 76.85 17.67 21.15
CA SER A 40 75.58 18.16 20.63
C SER A 40 74.92 17.17 19.66
N ALA A 41 75.71 16.50 18.81
CA ALA A 41 75.24 15.47 17.89
C ALA A 41 74.76 14.22 18.64
N GLU A 42 75.46 13.81 19.71
CA GLU A 42 75.01 12.70 20.55
C GLU A 42 73.70 13.03 21.29
N GLN A 43 73.55 14.27 21.79
CA GLN A 43 72.30 14.73 22.41
C GLN A 43 71.14 14.75 21.41
N LEU A 44 71.37 15.21 20.17
CA LEU A 44 70.37 15.19 19.10
C LEU A 44 69.94 13.74 18.76
N LYS A 45 70.90 12.83 18.54
CA LYS A 45 70.62 11.43 18.22
C LYS A 45 69.81 10.73 19.34
N ARG A 46 70.18 10.95 20.60
CA ARG A 46 69.45 10.43 21.77
C ARG A 46 68.04 11.02 21.91
N PHE A 47 67.78 12.19 21.35
CA PHE A 47 66.43 12.79 21.28
C PHE A 47 65.63 12.17 20.12
N GLU A 48 66.22 12.03 18.93
CA GLU A 48 65.61 11.38 17.76
C GLU A 48 65.20 9.93 18.07
N GLU A 49 66.11 9.13 18.64
CA GLU A 49 65.84 7.74 19.07
C GLU A 49 64.67 7.65 20.07
N ARG A 50 64.53 8.64 20.96
CA ARG A 50 63.42 8.72 21.92
C ARG A 50 62.09 9.06 21.22
N MET A 51 62.10 10.06 20.33
CA MET A 51 60.91 10.46 19.58
C MET A 51 60.41 9.32 18.68
N GLU A 52 61.31 8.59 18.02
CA GLU A 52 60.93 7.39 17.26
C GLU A 52 60.29 6.33 18.15
N LEU A 53 60.85 6.07 19.34
CA LEU A 53 60.36 5.05 20.26
C LEU A 53 58.97 5.41 20.82
N GLN A 54 58.75 6.69 21.17
CA GLN A 54 57.43 7.19 21.55
C GLN A 54 56.42 7.03 20.40
N HIS A 55 56.78 7.44 19.18
CA HIS A 55 55.88 7.33 18.03
C HIS A 55 55.55 5.85 17.68
N ARG A 56 56.51 4.93 17.85
CA ARG A 56 56.28 3.48 17.72
C ARG A 56 55.29 2.97 18.78
N GLN A 57 55.38 3.45 20.02
CA GLN A 57 54.46 3.09 21.11
C GLN A 57 53.04 3.63 20.86
N GLU A 58 52.91 4.91 20.50
CA GLU A 58 51.62 5.55 20.15
C GLU A 58 50.93 4.78 19.01
N LYS A 59 51.67 4.48 17.93
CA LYS A 59 51.17 3.69 16.80
C LYS A 59 50.71 2.29 17.22
N HIS A 60 51.41 1.64 18.15
CA HIS A 60 51.02 0.32 18.65
C HIS A 60 49.74 0.39 19.49
N GLN A 61 49.61 1.36 20.39
CA GLN A 61 48.41 1.58 21.21
C GLN A 61 47.18 1.90 20.34
N LEU A 62 47.33 2.74 19.31
CA LEU A 62 46.27 3.03 18.35
C LEU A 62 45.82 1.78 17.58
N LEU A 63 46.76 0.95 17.14
CA LEU A 63 46.43 -0.32 16.47
C LEU A 63 45.72 -1.30 17.41
N GLU A 64 46.12 -1.40 18.68
CA GLU A 64 45.46 -2.25 19.67
C GLU A 64 44.02 -1.77 19.94
N GLN A 65 43.82 -0.46 20.12
CA GLN A 65 42.49 0.14 20.30
C GLN A 65 41.57 -0.11 19.09
N LEU A 66 42.10 0.02 17.86
CA LEU A 66 41.35 -0.28 16.63
C LEU A 66 40.98 -1.77 16.54
N VAL A 67 41.90 -2.68 16.84
CA VAL A 67 41.62 -4.13 16.85
C VAL A 67 40.60 -4.50 17.93
N LYS A 68 40.68 -3.89 19.13
CA LYS A 68 39.71 -4.09 20.21
C LYS A 68 38.32 -3.60 19.80
N GLY A 69 38.21 -2.35 19.33
CA GLY A 69 36.94 -1.77 18.88
C GLY A 69 36.32 -2.56 17.71
N SER A 70 37.14 -3.06 16.78
CA SER A 70 36.67 -3.93 15.69
C SER A 70 36.12 -5.27 16.19
N LYS A 71 36.73 -5.89 17.21
CA LYS A 71 36.23 -7.12 17.83
C LYS A 71 34.92 -6.89 18.58
N GLU A 72 34.83 -5.80 19.34
CA GLU A 72 33.62 -5.43 20.09
C GLU A 72 32.45 -5.12 19.15
N ALA A 73 32.68 -4.35 18.08
CA ALA A 73 31.67 -4.07 17.06
C ALA A 73 31.19 -5.32 16.32
N LEU A 74 32.10 -6.26 16.00
CA LEU A 74 31.74 -7.51 15.33
C LEU A 74 30.89 -8.41 16.25
N GLY A 75 31.28 -8.55 17.53
CA GLY A 75 30.49 -9.28 18.52
C GLY A 75 29.12 -8.65 18.83
N GLN A 76 28.99 -7.32 18.77
CA GLN A 76 27.69 -6.64 18.81
C GLN A 76 26.84 -6.97 17.57
N GLN A 77 27.44 -6.96 16.37
CA GLN A 77 26.74 -7.30 15.13
C GLN A 77 26.26 -8.76 15.12
N GLU A 78 27.02 -9.69 15.70
CA GLU A 78 26.62 -11.09 15.85
C GLU A 78 25.42 -11.26 16.79
N LYS A 79 25.44 -10.63 17.98
CA LYS A 79 24.29 -10.63 18.89
C LYS A 79 23.02 -10.08 18.22
N LEU A 80 23.13 -8.97 17.49
CA LEU A 80 22.00 -8.42 16.73
C LEU A 80 21.50 -9.40 15.64
N LYS A 81 22.40 -10.08 14.92
CA LYS A 81 22.02 -11.13 13.95
C LYS A 81 21.29 -12.30 14.63
N GLU A 82 21.69 -12.70 15.83
CA GLU A 82 21.01 -13.75 16.60
C GLU A 82 19.63 -13.31 17.11
N GLU A 83 19.51 -12.09 17.64
CA GLU A 83 18.21 -11.51 18.01
C GLU A 83 17.27 -11.40 16.80
N HIS A 84 17.75 -10.93 15.65
CA HIS A 84 16.94 -10.87 14.43
C HIS A 84 16.51 -12.28 13.97
N ARG A 85 17.39 -13.29 14.04
CA ARG A 85 17.04 -14.70 13.78
C ARG A 85 15.97 -15.22 14.76
N HIS A 86 16.07 -14.88 16.04
CA HIS A 86 15.11 -15.33 17.06
C HIS A 86 13.74 -14.64 16.93
N ARG A 87 13.73 -13.32 16.66
CA ARG A 87 12.51 -12.55 16.38
C ARG A 87 11.82 -13.05 15.10
N ALA A 88 12.59 -13.35 14.04
CA ALA A 88 12.06 -13.95 12.82
C ALA A 88 11.42 -15.33 13.05
N LYS A 89 12.08 -16.22 13.81
CA LYS A 89 11.48 -17.52 14.21
C LYS A 89 10.15 -17.34 14.95
N LEU A 90 10.09 -16.41 15.91
CA LEU A 90 8.87 -16.12 16.69
C LEU A 90 7.74 -15.56 15.82
N LEU A 91 8.04 -14.68 14.86
CA LEU A 91 7.06 -14.16 13.91
C LEU A 91 6.51 -15.26 12.99
N THR A 92 7.36 -16.14 12.47
CA THR A 92 6.93 -17.29 11.66
C THR A 92 6.04 -18.27 12.44
N LEU A 93 6.30 -18.49 13.73
CA LEU A 93 5.44 -19.30 14.59
C LEU A 93 4.07 -18.64 14.78
N LYS A 94 4.03 -17.38 15.20
CA LYS A 94 2.77 -16.62 15.37
C LYS A 94 1.94 -16.51 14.09
N LEU A 95 2.59 -16.43 12.93
CA LEU A 95 1.92 -16.41 11.63
C LEU A 95 1.24 -17.76 11.34
N ARG A 96 1.94 -18.89 11.58
CA ARG A 96 1.35 -20.24 11.46
C ARG A 96 0.22 -20.49 12.46
N GLU A 97 0.35 -20.01 13.70
CA GLU A 97 -0.71 -20.07 14.71
C GLU A 97 -1.96 -19.31 14.24
N ALA A 98 -1.78 -18.10 13.70
CA ALA A 98 -2.87 -17.30 13.14
C ALA A 98 -3.49 -17.91 11.87
N GLU A 99 -2.71 -18.58 11.01
CA GLU A 99 -3.21 -19.34 9.86
C GLU A 99 -4.05 -20.54 10.30
N GLN A 100 -3.57 -21.31 11.30
CA GLN A 100 -4.33 -22.44 11.87
C GLN A 100 -5.63 -21.98 12.54
N GLN A 101 -5.61 -20.87 13.27
CA GLN A 101 -6.82 -20.27 13.87
C GLN A 101 -7.84 -19.89 12.78
N ARG A 102 -7.41 -19.23 11.70
CA ARG A 102 -8.30 -18.90 10.56
C ARG A 102 -8.86 -20.16 9.88
N GLN A 103 -8.06 -21.21 9.72
CA GLN A 103 -8.54 -22.48 9.15
C GLN A 103 -9.60 -23.14 10.04
N GLN A 104 -9.40 -23.14 11.36
CA GLN A 104 -10.38 -23.64 12.33
C GLN A 104 -11.65 -22.78 12.36
N GLU A 105 -11.53 -21.47 12.24
CA GLU A 105 -12.66 -20.53 12.19
C GLU A 105 -13.48 -20.71 10.89
N ILE A 106 -12.83 -20.79 9.73
CA ILE A 106 -13.48 -21.07 8.44
C ILE A 106 -14.21 -22.41 8.46
N GLU A 107 -13.58 -23.46 8.98
CA GLU A 107 -14.22 -24.78 9.07
C GLU A 107 -15.36 -24.82 10.11
N ARG A 108 -15.27 -24.06 11.22
CA ARG A 108 -16.41 -23.85 12.12
C ARG A 108 -17.59 -23.17 11.44
N VAL A 109 -17.36 -22.03 10.77
CA VAL A 109 -18.41 -21.29 10.03
C VAL A 109 -19.05 -22.19 8.97
N ARG A 110 -18.24 -22.96 8.24
CA ARG A 110 -18.72 -23.94 7.24
C ARG A 110 -19.62 -25.02 7.87
N GLN A 111 -19.29 -25.52 9.06
CA GLN A 111 -20.10 -26.50 9.79
C GLN A 111 -21.39 -25.87 10.34
N GLU A 112 -21.35 -24.62 10.80
CA GLU A 112 -22.52 -23.89 11.28
C GLU A 112 -23.49 -23.55 10.13
N GLU A 113 -22.98 -23.01 9.01
CA GLU A 113 -23.73 -22.84 7.77
C GLU A 113 -24.34 -24.16 7.29
N GLY A 114 -23.57 -25.25 7.29
CA GLY A 114 -24.04 -26.57 6.87
C GLY A 114 -25.19 -27.09 7.75
N ARG A 115 -25.12 -26.86 9.06
CA ARG A 115 -26.22 -27.15 10.01
C ARG A 115 -27.43 -26.24 9.79
N GLU A 116 -27.25 -25.01 9.33
CA GLU A 116 -28.35 -24.10 8.99
C GLU A 116 -29.04 -24.47 7.68
N ARG A 117 -28.27 -24.75 6.63
CA ARG A 117 -28.79 -25.27 5.36
C ARG A 117 -29.55 -26.59 5.57
N MET A 118 -29.08 -27.48 6.46
CA MET A 118 -29.80 -28.70 6.81
C MET A 118 -31.10 -28.42 7.58
N ARG A 119 -31.06 -27.57 8.61
CA ARG A 119 -32.28 -27.13 9.33
C ARG A 119 -33.32 -26.52 8.38
N ARG A 120 -32.88 -25.71 7.40
CA ARG A 120 -33.74 -25.13 6.36
C ARG A 120 -34.35 -26.20 5.46
N LEU A 121 -33.56 -27.15 4.96
CA LEU A 121 -34.06 -28.26 4.13
C LEU A 121 -35.12 -29.12 4.85
N CYS A 122 -34.90 -29.47 6.12
CA CYS A 122 -35.88 -30.21 6.92
C CYS A 122 -37.19 -29.40 7.10
N SER A 123 -37.10 -28.08 7.31
CA SER A 123 -38.28 -27.19 7.35
C SER A 123 -39.04 -27.19 6.04
N LEU A 124 -38.35 -27.11 4.90
CA LEU A 124 -38.97 -27.11 3.56
C LEU A 124 -39.66 -28.45 3.25
N GLN A 125 -39.05 -29.57 3.66
CA GLN A 125 -39.67 -30.90 3.58
C GLN A 125 -40.92 -31.00 4.47
N GLN A 126 -40.88 -30.45 5.69
CA GLN A 126 -42.02 -30.44 6.61
C GLN A 126 -43.17 -29.58 6.08
N GLU A 127 -42.89 -28.40 5.52
CA GLU A 127 -43.91 -27.56 4.85
C GLU A 127 -44.56 -28.32 3.68
N ALA A 128 -43.77 -29.00 2.83
CA ALA A 128 -44.32 -29.77 1.71
C ALA A 128 -45.21 -30.94 2.16
N LEU A 129 -44.84 -31.64 3.24
CA LEU A 129 -45.65 -32.70 3.84
C LEU A 129 -46.95 -32.17 4.45
N GLN A 130 -46.96 -30.98 5.06
CA GLN A 130 -48.19 -30.34 5.52
C GLN A 130 -49.10 -29.95 4.34
N LEU A 131 -48.53 -29.46 3.24
CA LEU A 131 -49.29 -29.12 2.03
C LEU A 131 -49.90 -30.36 1.36
N ILE A 132 -49.17 -31.48 1.27
CA ILE A 132 -49.76 -32.72 0.70
C ILE A 132 -50.83 -33.32 1.61
N GLN A 133 -50.69 -33.17 2.93
CA GLN A 133 -51.70 -33.63 3.88
C GLN A 133 -53.02 -32.87 3.73
N LYS A 134 -52.99 -31.55 3.43
CA LYS A 134 -54.21 -30.80 3.08
C LYS A 134 -54.89 -31.38 1.84
N ILE A 135 -54.14 -31.51 0.73
CA ILE A 135 -54.63 -32.10 -0.52
C ILE A 135 -55.27 -33.48 -0.27
N GLN A 136 -54.73 -34.28 0.65
CA GLN A 136 -55.25 -35.60 1.02
C GLN A 136 -56.50 -35.58 1.93
N VAL A 137 -56.71 -34.50 2.71
CA VAL A 137 -57.91 -34.34 3.55
C VAL A 137 -59.12 -33.88 2.72
N ASP A 138 -58.88 -33.06 1.71
CA ASP A 138 -59.94 -32.47 0.86
C ASP A 138 -60.63 -33.49 -0.08
N TYR A 139 -60.13 -34.74 -0.14
CA TYR A 139 -60.77 -35.87 -0.83
C TYR A 139 -62.25 -36.06 -0.45
N LYS A 140 -62.66 -35.66 0.77
CA LYS A 140 -64.07 -35.72 1.21
C LYS A 140 -64.97 -34.67 0.55
N GLN A 141 -64.42 -33.51 0.17
CA GLN A 141 -65.13 -32.53 -0.66
C GLN A 141 -65.09 -32.95 -2.13
N GLN A 142 -64.00 -33.60 -2.55
CA GLN A 142 -63.75 -34.05 -3.91
C GLN A 142 -64.83 -35.03 -4.41
N GLU A 143 -65.23 -36.03 -3.62
CA GLU A 143 -66.36 -36.93 -3.96
C GLU A 143 -67.69 -36.17 -4.09
N ALA A 144 -67.92 -35.15 -3.26
CA ALA A 144 -69.13 -34.33 -3.26
C ALA A 144 -69.21 -33.33 -4.43
N LEU A 145 -68.09 -33.07 -5.12
CA LEU A 145 -67.95 -32.13 -6.24
C LEU A 145 -67.60 -32.81 -7.58
N ARG A 146 -67.30 -34.12 -7.58
CA ARG A 146 -66.93 -34.92 -8.78
C ARG A 146 -65.72 -34.38 -9.58
N VAL A 147 -64.76 -33.76 -8.90
CA VAL A 147 -63.52 -33.26 -9.52
C VAL A 147 -62.43 -34.33 -9.43
N ASP A 148 -61.76 -34.68 -10.53
CA ASP A 148 -60.56 -35.52 -10.46
C ASP A 148 -59.32 -34.65 -10.16
N LEU A 149 -58.74 -34.87 -8.98
CA LEU A 149 -57.50 -34.23 -8.51
C LEU A 149 -56.33 -35.23 -8.41
N SER A 150 -56.50 -36.48 -8.87
CA SER A 150 -55.50 -37.55 -8.75
C SER A 150 -54.14 -37.15 -9.32
N ALA A 151 -54.13 -36.50 -10.50
CA ALA A 151 -52.93 -35.98 -11.15
C ALA A 151 -52.16 -34.97 -10.28
N TYR A 152 -52.87 -34.08 -9.57
CA TYR A 152 -52.24 -33.12 -8.64
C TYR A 152 -51.68 -33.84 -7.40
N GLY A 153 -52.39 -34.83 -6.87
CA GLY A 153 -51.90 -35.70 -5.79
C GLY A 153 -50.64 -36.46 -6.19
N HIS A 154 -50.57 -37.00 -7.41
CA HIS A 154 -49.37 -37.65 -7.94
C HIS A 154 -48.20 -36.67 -8.10
N ARG A 155 -48.42 -35.45 -8.61
CA ARG A 155 -47.36 -34.44 -8.73
C ARG A 155 -46.86 -33.97 -7.37
N GLY A 156 -47.74 -33.77 -6.40
CA GLY A 156 -47.37 -33.44 -5.02
C GLY A 156 -46.50 -34.53 -4.38
N ASN A 157 -46.86 -35.80 -4.56
CA ASN A 157 -46.05 -36.94 -4.08
C ASN A 157 -44.66 -36.97 -4.74
N GLN A 158 -44.57 -36.65 -6.04
CA GLN A 158 -43.29 -36.54 -6.76
C GLN A 158 -42.40 -35.44 -6.15
N ILE A 159 -42.96 -34.28 -5.80
CA ILE A 159 -42.24 -33.18 -5.15
C ILE A 159 -41.74 -33.56 -3.76
N CYS A 160 -42.57 -34.23 -2.94
CA CYS A 160 -42.16 -34.77 -1.65
C CYS A 160 -41.03 -35.81 -1.79
N GLY A 161 -41.04 -36.62 -2.84
CA GLY A 161 -39.96 -37.55 -3.20
C GLY A 161 -38.64 -36.85 -3.56
N ILE A 162 -38.71 -35.77 -4.36
CA ILE A 162 -37.56 -34.92 -4.70
C ILE A 162 -36.95 -34.30 -3.43
N LEU A 163 -37.75 -33.63 -2.59
CA LEU A 163 -37.31 -33.03 -1.34
C LEU A 163 -36.64 -34.07 -0.41
N SER A 164 -37.24 -35.25 -0.25
CA SER A 164 -36.69 -36.33 0.57
C SER A 164 -35.36 -36.87 0.03
N THR A 165 -35.18 -36.87 -1.29
CA THR A 165 -33.93 -37.27 -1.96
C THR A 165 -32.84 -36.20 -1.83
N VAL A 166 -33.19 -34.92 -1.86
CA VAL A 166 -32.26 -33.81 -1.61
C VAL A 166 -31.77 -33.84 -0.16
N VAL A 167 -32.66 -33.97 0.83
CA VAL A 167 -32.30 -34.08 2.26
C VAL A 167 -31.36 -35.26 2.49
N ARG A 168 -31.73 -36.46 2.01
CA ARG A 168 -30.91 -37.67 2.17
C ARG A 168 -29.54 -37.54 1.52
N SER A 169 -29.47 -37.16 0.24
CA SER A 169 -28.20 -37.02 -0.47
C SER A 169 -27.31 -35.89 0.08
N SER A 170 -27.90 -34.87 0.70
CA SER A 170 -27.15 -33.81 1.40
C SER A 170 -26.54 -34.31 2.71
N SER A 171 -27.23 -35.21 3.42
CA SER A 171 -26.71 -35.86 4.62
C SER A 171 -25.62 -36.87 4.30
N GLU A 172 -25.76 -37.63 3.20
CA GLU A 172 -24.73 -38.54 2.67
C GLU A 172 -23.46 -37.79 2.24
N ARG A 173 -23.61 -36.55 1.74
CA ARG A 173 -22.51 -35.62 1.39
C ARG A 173 -21.98 -34.80 2.59
N GLY A 174 -22.43 -35.09 3.81
CA GLY A 174 -21.98 -34.45 5.05
C GLY A 174 -22.67 -33.11 5.35
N TYR A 175 -22.61 -32.14 4.42
CA TYR A 175 -23.31 -30.85 4.55
C TYR A 175 -23.97 -30.41 3.24
N PRO A 176 -25.23 -29.93 3.28
CA PRO A 176 -25.93 -29.41 2.11
C PRO A 176 -25.25 -28.17 1.51
N THR A 177 -25.25 -28.11 0.19
CA THR A 177 -24.81 -26.95 -0.58
C THR A 177 -25.90 -25.87 -0.64
N GLN A 178 -25.56 -24.69 -1.15
CA GLN A 178 -26.56 -23.66 -1.41
C GLN A 178 -27.54 -24.09 -2.52
N ASP A 179 -27.08 -24.88 -3.49
CA ASP A 179 -27.89 -25.38 -4.61
C ASP A 179 -28.92 -26.43 -4.14
N ASP A 180 -28.56 -27.29 -3.18
CA ASP A 180 -29.49 -28.22 -2.54
C ASP A 180 -30.64 -27.45 -1.87
N VAL A 181 -30.34 -26.37 -1.14
CA VAL A 181 -31.35 -25.49 -0.52
C VAL A 181 -32.22 -24.80 -1.57
N SER A 182 -31.62 -24.21 -2.60
CA SER A 182 -32.35 -23.52 -3.67
C SER A 182 -33.27 -24.45 -4.46
N LEU A 183 -32.85 -25.70 -4.71
CA LEU A 183 -33.70 -26.74 -5.29
C LEU A 183 -34.87 -27.08 -4.35
N GLY A 184 -34.64 -27.18 -3.04
CA GLY A 184 -35.69 -27.39 -2.06
C GLY A 184 -36.71 -26.24 -1.99
N GLU A 185 -36.25 -24.98 -2.07
CA GLU A 185 -37.13 -23.81 -2.09
C GLU A 185 -37.96 -23.74 -3.38
N HIS A 186 -37.36 -24.05 -4.54
CA HIS A 186 -38.09 -24.19 -5.80
C HIS A 186 -39.14 -25.31 -5.74
N SER A 187 -38.78 -26.50 -5.24
CA SER A 187 -39.70 -27.62 -5.07
C SER A 187 -40.90 -27.26 -4.18
N LEU A 188 -40.67 -26.55 -3.07
CA LEU A 188 -41.76 -26.09 -2.21
C LEU A 188 -42.59 -24.97 -2.86
N GLN A 189 -41.99 -24.09 -3.65
CA GLN A 189 -42.73 -23.08 -4.41
C GLN A 189 -43.65 -23.73 -5.45
N GLU A 190 -43.19 -24.78 -6.15
CA GLU A 190 -44.03 -25.55 -7.06
C GLU A 190 -45.20 -26.21 -6.30
N MET A 191 -44.94 -26.79 -5.12
CA MET A 191 -45.98 -27.36 -4.25
C MET A 191 -47.06 -26.33 -3.87
N LYS A 192 -46.64 -25.12 -3.52
CA LYS A 192 -47.56 -24.01 -3.18
C LYS A 192 -48.37 -23.54 -4.41
N MET A 193 -47.78 -23.56 -5.61
CA MET A 193 -48.51 -23.27 -6.85
C MET A 193 -49.55 -24.36 -7.19
N LEU A 194 -49.26 -25.64 -6.92
CA LEU A 194 -50.22 -26.73 -7.09
C LEU A 194 -51.41 -26.60 -6.13
N VAL A 195 -51.17 -26.35 -4.84
CA VAL A 195 -52.24 -26.08 -3.85
C VAL A 195 -53.12 -24.91 -4.28
N ASN A 196 -52.52 -23.77 -4.65
CA ASN A 196 -53.25 -22.59 -5.16
C ASN A 196 -54.04 -22.85 -6.46
N THR A 197 -53.77 -23.95 -7.17
CA THR A 197 -54.50 -24.37 -8.37
C THR A 197 -55.66 -25.29 -8.00
N ILE A 198 -55.43 -26.24 -7.09
CA ILE A 198 -56.47 -27.13 -6.53
C ILE A 198 -57.56 -26.30 -5.83
N GLU A 199 -57.18 -25.33 -4.98
CA GLU A 199 -58.12 -24.44 -4.28
C GLU A 199 -59.02 -23.66 -5.27
N LYS A 200 -58.49 -23.30 -6.44
CA LYS A 200 -59.27 -22.61 -7.50
C LYS A 200 -60.19 -23.54 -8.27
N GLU A 201 -59.75 -24.76 -8.60
CA GLU A 201 -60.61 -25.75 -9.25
C GLU A 201 -61.74 -26.22 -8.31
N LEU A 202 -61.45 -26.39 -7.01
CA LEU A 202 -62.47 -26.67 -5.99
C LEU A 202 -63.48 -25.52 -5.85
N ALA A 203 -63.02 -24.27 -5.72
CA ALA A 203 -63.92 -23.12 -5.68
C ALA A 203 -64.76 -22.98 -6.97
N ALA A 204 -64.16 -23.18 -8.14
CA ALA A 204 -64.87 -23.17 -9.41
C ALA A 204 -65.87 -24.32 -9.54
N ALA A 205 -65.59 -25.50 -8.96
CA ALA A 205 -66.52 -26.62 -8.90
C ALA A 205 -67.67 -26.39 -7.91
N GLU A 206 -67.41 -25.75 -6.77
CA GLU A 206 -68.47 -25.31 -5.85
C GLU A 206 -69.41 -24.31 -6.52
N GLU A 207 -68.89 -23.28 -7.20
CA GLU A 207 -69.72 -22.30 -7.90
C GLU A 207 -70.48 -22.94 -9.08
N ARG A 208 -69.86 -23.87 -9.83
CA ARG A 208 -70.58 -24.68 -10.84
C ARG A 208 -71.69 -25.50 -10.21
N LYS A 209 -71.47 -26.13 -9.04
CA LYS A 209 -72.50 -26.92 -8.36
C LYS A 209 -73.64 -26.06 -7.83
N LYS A 210 -73.34 -24.89 -7.26
CA LYS A 210 -74.35 -23.89 -6.85
C LYS A 210 -75.17 -23.46 -8.07
N ALA A 211 -74.51 -23.11 -9.17
CA ALA A 211 -75.16 -22.75 -10.42
C ALA A 211 -75.94 -23.92 -11.07
N GLU A 212 -75.51 -25.18 -10.89
CA GLU A 212 -76.26 -26.36 -11.34
C GLU A 212 -77.47 -26.66 -10.44
N ASP A 213 -77.38 -26.47 -9.12
CA ASP A 213 -78.49 -26.61 -8.18
C ASP A 213 -79.50 -25.44 -8.32
N GLU A 214 -79.05 -24.25 -8.71
CA GLU A 214 -79.91 -23.11 -9.06
C GLU A 214 -80.53 -23.30 -10.45
N ALA A 215 -79.73 -23.63 -11.47
CA ALA A 215 -80.24 -23.98 -12.80
C ALA A 215 -81.10 -25.25 -12.81
N ALA A 216 -81.01 -26.13 -11.80
CA ALA A 216 -81.95 -27.24 -11.61
C ALA A 216 -83.31 -26.75 -11.07
N LYS A 217 -83.30 -25.79 -10.12
CA LYS A 217 -84.51 -25.13 -9.63
C LYS A 217 -85.14 -24.21 -10.68
N GLU A 218 -84.34 -23.62 -11.56
CA GLU A 218 -84.84 -22.90 -12.74
C GLU A 218 -85.33 -23.88 -13.80
N LYS A 219 -84.62 -24.96 -14.14
CA LYS A 219 -85.13 -26.01 -15.04
C LYS A 219 -86.40 -26.69 -14.52
N GLN A 220 -86.64 -26.74 -13.21
CA GLN A 220 -87.90 -27.21 -12.65
C GLN A 220 -89.07 -26.21 -12.84
N LYS A 221 -88.77 -24.96 -13.19
CA LYS A 221 -89.73 -23.91 -13.61
C LYS A 221 -89.79 -23.77 -15.15
N GLU A 222 -88.66 -23.87 -15.86
CA GLU A 222 -88.57 -23.89 -17.33
C GLU A 222 -89.12 -25.22 -17.92
N ALA A 223 -89.18 -26.30 -17.14
CA ALA A 223 -90.00 -27.47 -17.49
C ALA A 223 -91.51 -27.14 -17.62
N GLN A 224 -91.95 -25.95 -17.20
CA GLN A 224 -93.28 -25.38 -17.48
C GLN A 224 -93.24 -24.23 -18.51
N GLN A 225 -92.06 -23.78 -18.96
CA GLN A 225 -91.91 -22.64 -19.86
C GLN A 225 -90.79 -22.86 -20.89
N ILE A 226 -91.19 -22.89 -22.18
CA ILE A 226 -90.33 -22.73 -23.37
C ILE A 226 -89.53 -24.01 -23.71
N GLN A 227 -89.76 -24.73 -24.81
CA GLN A 227 -90.49 -24.49 -26.08
C GLN A 227 -89.93 -23.42 -27.03
N GLN A 228 -88.62 -23.15 -26.96
CA GLN A 228 -87.75 -22.55 -27.99
C GLN A 228 -86.31 -22.98 -27.63
N GLN A 229 -85.51 -23.49 -28.57
CA GLN A 229 -84.53 -22.75 -29.41
C GLN A 229 -83.49 -21.94 -28.61
N GLN A 230 -82.18 -21.93 -28.93
CA GLN A 230 -81.29 -22.87 -29.65
C GLN A 230 -79.83 -22.33 -29.56
N ALA A 231 -78.85 -23.23 -29.45
CA ALA A 231 -77.48 -23.13 -30.01
C ALA A 231 -76.40 -22.10 -29.51
N LYS A 232 -75.22 -22.67 -29.17
CA LYS A 232 -73.81 -22.16 -29.32
C LYS A 232 -73.28 -21.15 -28.27
N LEU A 233 -72.14 -21.38 -27.55
CA LEU A 233 -70.72 -21.63 -27.92
C LEU A 233 -70.00 -20.36 -28.48
N GLN A 234 -68.78 -19.93 -28.08
CA GLN A 234 -67.78 -20.43 -27.09
C GLN A 234 -66.71 -19.35 -26.68
N THR A 235 -65.78 -19.74 -25.80
CA THR A 235 -64.55 -19.09 -25.23
C THR A 235 -63.39 -18.83 -26.22
N PRO A 236 -62.14 -18.35 -25.85
CA PRO A 236 -61.55 -17.75 -24.62
C PRO A 236 -60.59 -16.52 -24.84
N ALA A 237 -59.83 -16.12 -23.80
CA ALA A 237 -58.59 -15.29 -23.83
C ALA A 237 -57.31 -16.21 -24.00
N PRO A 238 -56.03 -15.90 -23.63
CA PRO A 238 -55.35 -14.73 -23.01
C PRO A 238 -54.25 -14.11 -23.97
N THR A 239 -53.00 -13.65 -23.70
CA THR A 239 -52.00 -13.73 -22.58
C THR A 239 -50.95 -12.58 -22.64
N GLN A 240 -49.77 -12.73 -22.01
CA GLN A 240 -48.63 -11.77 -21.89
C GLN A 240 -47.41 -12.25 -22.77
N ASP A 241 -46.18 -11.73 -22.77
CA ASP A 241 -45.23 -11.49 -21.65
C ASP A 241 -43.99 -10.62 -22.03
N GLN A 242 -43.18 -10.25 -21.03
CA GLN A 242 -41.94 -9.46 -21.12
C GLN A 242 -40.68 -10.30 -20.81
N LYS A 243 -39.50 -9.87 -21.29
CA LYS A 243 -38.17 -9.80 -20.58
C LYS A 243 -37.14 -9.23 -21.57
N GLN A 244 -36.36 -8.17 -21.28
CA GLN A 244 -35.30 -7.98 -20.26
C GLN A 244 -34.06 -8.89 -20.42
N THR A 245 -32.91 -8.25 -20.64
CA THR A 245 -31.59 -8.87 -20.84
C THR A 245 -30.72 -8.67 -19.59
N LYS A 246 -29.92 -9.68 -19.21
CA LYS A 246 -28.95 -9.58 -18.09
C LYS A 246 -27.58 -9.08 -18.56
N ARG A 247 -26.77 -8.61 -17.59
CA ARG A 247 -25.36 -8.19 -17.77
C ARG A 247 -24.39 -9.35 -17.49
N GLU A 248 -23.22 -9.33 -18.12
CA GLU A 248 -22.12 -10.26 -17.89
C GLU A 248 -21.02 -9.68 -16.96
N GLY A 249 -20.07 -10.54 -16.53
CA GLY A 249 -19.08 -10.27 -15.49
C GLY A 249 -17.67 -9.89 -15.97
N LEU A 250 -16.76 -9.69 -15.00
CA LEU A 250 -15.40 -9.19 -15.23
C LEU A 250 -14.44 -10.27 -15.78
N GLN A 251 -13.57 -9.86 -16.72
CA GLN A 251 -12.48 -10.69 -17.24
C GLN A 251 -11.17 -10.55 -16.43
N LYS A 252 -10.37 -11.62 -16.39
CA LYS A 252 -9.01 -11.64 -15.82
C LYS A 252 -7.94 -11.41 -16.90
N LYS A 253 -7.16 -10.35 -16.74
CA LYS A 253 -5.77 -10.13 -17.20
C LYS A 253 -5.35 -8.72 -16.77
N ALA A 254 -4.05 -8.46 -16.60
CA ALA A 254 -3.55 -7.11 -16.34
C ALA A 254 -3.99 -6.16 -17.47
N SER A 255 -4.87 -5.20 -17.16
CA SER A 255 -5.54 -4.39 -18.19
C SER A 255 -4.56 -3.46 -18.91
N LYS A 256 -4.67 -3.35 -20.25
CA LYS A 256 -3.91 -2.34 -21.05
C LYS A 256 -3.98 -0.92 -20.46
N GLY A 257 -5.12 -0.59 -19.85
CA GLY A 257 -5.35 0.67 -19.13
C GLY A 257 -4.39 0.96 -17.97
N THR A 258 -3.74 -0.03 -17.36
CA THR A 258 -2.76 0.20 -16.26
C THR A 258 -1.48 0.84 -16.81
N LEU A 259 -0.92 0.29 -17.89
CA LEU A 259 0.25 0.87 -18.56
C LEU A 259 -0.12 2.21 -19.22
N GLN A 260 -1.30 2.30 -19.83
CA GLN A 260 -1.80 3.56 -20.39
C GLN A 260 -1.89 4.66 -19.30
N ARG A 261 -2.45 4.35 -18.13
CA ARG A 261 -2.57 5.30 -17.01
C ARG A 261 -1.21 5.71 -16.44
N PHE A 262 -0.22 4.82 -16.42
CA PHE A 262 1.16 5.19 -16.10
C PHE A 262 1.72 6.21 -17.10
N LEU A 263 1.55 5.97 -18.41
CA LEU A 263 2.00 6.88 -19.46
C LEU A 263 1.27 8.23 -19.44
N GLU A 264 -0.03 8.25 -19.12
CA GLU A 264 -0.79 9.47 -18.88
C GLU A 264 -0.20 10.28 -17.70
N LEU A 265 0.06 9.62 -16.56
CA LEU A 265 0.63 10.27 -15.38
C LEU A 265 2.04 10.84 -15.64
N GLN A 266 2.89 10.13 -16.38
CA GLN A 266 4.20 10.66 -16.77
C GLN A 266 4.07 11.88 -17.70
N LYS A 267 3.14 11.88 -18.66
CA LYS A 267 2.85 13.06 -19.51
C LYS A 267 2.35 14.26 -18.70
N VAL A 268 1.51 14.05 -17.69
CA VAL A 268 1.05 15.11 -16.77
C VAL A 268 2.23 15.70 -15.98
N LEU A 269 3.14 14.86 -15.49
CA LEU A 269 4.35 15.31 -14.80
C LEU A 269 5.28 16.09 -15.73
N GLU A 270 5.55 15.60 -16.94
CA GLU A 270 6.37 16.31 -17.92
C GLU A 270 5.79 17.67 -18.31
N LEU A 271 4.48 17.75 -18.56
CA LEU A 271 3.81 19.00 -18.90
C LEU A 271 3.88 20.00 -17.74
N CYS A 272 3.63 19.54 -16.51
CA CYS A 272 3.74 20.37 -15.32
C CYS A 272 5.18 20.83 -15.06
N GLN A 273 6.17 19.95 -15.29
CA GLN A 273 7.59 20.28 -15.18
C GLN A 273 8.00 21.34 -16.23
N LYS A 274 7.60 21.19 -17.50
CA LYS A 274 7.86 22.17 -18.58
C LYS A 274 7.23 23.54 -18.29
N VAL A 275 5.97 23.60 -17.85
CA VAL A 275 5.33 24.85 -17.41
C VAL A 275 6.07 25.48 -16.22
N CYS A 276 6.52 24.66 -15.25
CA CYS A 276 7.31 25.15 -14.12
C CYS A 276 8.77 25.52 -14.49
N GLU A 277 9.26 25.13 -15.66
CA GLU A 277 10.64 25.35 -16.10
C GLU A 277 10.91 26.81 -16.45
N GLU A 278 9.90 27.55 -16.92
CA GLU A 278 9.95 29.01 -17.09
C GLU A 278 10.29 29.70 -15.76
N LEU A 279 9.61 29.29 -14.68
CA LEU A 279 9.87 29.79 -13.32
C LEU A 279 11.22 29.28 -12.77
N ALA A 280 11.67 28.08 -13.16
CA ALA A 280 12.97 27.52 -12.75
C ALA A 280 14.17 28.21 -13.43
N THR A 281 14.05 28.56 -14.70
CA THR A 281 15.11 29.15 -15.54
C THR A 281 15.18 30.67 -15.46
N CYS A 282 14.10 31.34 -15.05
CA CYS A 282 14.05 32.80 -14.95
C CYS A 282 15.21 33.38 -14.11
N LYS A 283 15.93 34.35 -14.69
CA LYS A 283 17.14 34.93 -14.10
C LYS A 283 16.86 36.11 -13.15
N ASP A 284 15.66 36.68 -13.17
CA ASP A 284 15.26 37.82 -12.34
C ASP A 284 15.35 37.54 -10.83
N PRO A 285 16.00 38.41 -10.02
CA PRO A 285 16.05 38.30 -8.57
C PRO A 285 14.68 38.22 -7.87
N GLN A 286 13.64 38.94 -8.31
CA GLN A 286 12.34 38.90 -7.63
C GLN A 286 11.62 37.57 -7.89
N THR A 287 11.57 37.12 -9.13
CA THR A 287 11.02 35.82 -9.54
C THR A 287 11.74 34.66 -8.85
N LYS A 288 13.08 34.71 -8.74
CA LYS A 288 13.87 33.74 -7.94
C LYS A 288 13.49 33.73 -6.45
N LYS A 289 13.29 34.91 -5.86
CA LYS A 289 12.87 35.06 -4.45
C LYS A 289 11.47 34.52 -4.22
N ILE A 290 10.51 34.89 -5.08
CA ILE A 290 9.13 34.37 -5.06
C ILE A 290 9.16 32.84 -5.19
N ARG A 291 9.89 32.27 -6.14
CA ARG A 291 10.04 30.81 -6.30
C ARG A 291 10.58 30.13 -5.04
N ALA A 292 11.64 30.67 -4.43
CA ALA A 292 12.24 30.10 -3.22
C ALA A 292 11.29 30.17 -2.01
N ASP A 293 10.55 31.27 -1.87
CA ASP A 293 9.58 31.47 -0.79
C ASP A 293 8.32 30.60 -1.02
N LEU A 294 7.79 30.50 -2.25
CA LEU A 294 6.71 29.57 -2.66
C LEU A 294 7.08 28.10 -2.42
N GLN A 295 8.32 27.69 -2.72
CA GLN A 295 8.78 26.33 -2.46
C GLN A 295 8.84 26.07 -0.94
N ARG A 296 9.49 26.95 -0.18
CA ARG A 296 9.62 26.81 1.29
C ARG A 296 8.27 26.74 1.98
N ALA A 297 7.29 27.51 1.49
CA ALA A 297 5.91 27.54 1.99
C ALA A 297 5.22 26.17 2.06
N VAL A 298 5.56 25.22 1.18
CA VAL A 298 5.04 23.83 1.24
C VAL A 298 6.07 22.80 1.66
N THR A 299 7.35 22.94 1.30
CA THR A 299 8.36 21.93 1.67
C THR A 299 8.68 21.93 3.16
N THR A 300 8.68 23.09 3.83
CA THR A 300 9.00 23.17 5.26
C THR A 300 7.91 22.57 6.15
N PRO A 301 6.60 22.86 5.97
CA PRO A 301 5.56 22.18 6.73
C PRO A 301 5.56 20.66 6.53
N VAL A 302 5.81 20.16 5.31
CA VAL A 302 5.89 18.71 5.04
C VAL A 302 7.06 18.07 5.79
N SER A 303 8.23 18.71 5.85
CA SER A 303 9.37 18.27 6.69
C SER A 303 9.16 18.40 8.20
N GLN A 304 8.02 18.93 8.65
CA GLN A 304 7.68 19.12 10.08
C GLN A 304 6.57 18.17 10.56
N ILE A 305 6.12 17.24 9.72
CA ILE A 305 5.15 16.21 10.09
C ILE A 305 5.81 15.25 11.08
N SER A 306 5.30 15.19 12.31
CA SER A 306 5.77 14.27 13.36
C SER A 306 4.70 13.25 13.75
N SER A 307 5.11 12.17 14.40
CA SER A 307 4.23 11.19 15.04
C SER A 307 3.74 11.61 16.43
N VAL A 308 4.21 12.74 16.98
CA VAL A 308 4.05 13.12 18.39
C VAL A 308 2.61 13.50 18.73
N SER A 309 1.86 14.12 17.81
CA SER A 309 0.46 14.52 18.08
C SER A 309 -0.37 14.74 16.81
N GLY A 310 -1.63 14.28 16.85
CA GLY A 310 -2.59 14.50 15.75
C GLY A 310 -2.95 15.97 15.51
N SER A 311 -2.77 16.84 16.51
CA SER A 311 -2.89 18.29 16.37
C SER A 311 -1.80 18.86 15.45
N GLN A 312 -0.52 18.48 15.60
CA GLN A 312 0.55 18.93 14.69
C GLN A 312 0.33 18.45 13.25
N VAL A 313 -0.18 17.23 13.07
CA VAL A 313 -0.57 16.68 11.76
C VAL A 313 -1.69 17.52 11.14
N ARG A 314 -2.70 17.90 11.93
CA ARG A 314 -3.80 18.79 11.52
C ARG A 314 -3.32 20.20 11.20
N ASP A 315 -2.54 20.83 12.07
CA ASP A 315 -1.99 22.17 11.86
C ASP A 315 -1.16 22.24 10.57
N THR A 316 -0.44 21.15 10.25
CA THR A 316 0.36 21.05 9.02
C THR A 316 -0.53 20.94 7.79
N PHE A 317 -1.57 20.09 7.83
CA PHE A 317 -2.59 20.06 6.78
C PHE A 317 -3.26 21.43 6.61
N ASP A 318 -3.73 22.04 7.69
CA ASP A 318 -4.46 23.31 7.65
C ASP A 318 -3.57 24.47 7.15
N LYS A 319 -2.26 24.49 7.48
CA LYS A 319 -1.29 25.44 6.89
C LYS A 319 -1.18 25.28 5.36
N ILE A 320 -0.90 24.06 4.88
CA ILE A 320 -0.73 23.76 3.44
C ILE A 320 -2.05 24.03 2.69
N ASN A 321 -3.17 23.59 3.25
CA ASN A 321 -4.50 23.80 2.68
C ASN A 321 -4.87 25.30 2.59
N ASN A 322 -4.65 26.08 3.65
CA ASN A 322 -4.92 27.52 3.62
C ASN A 322 -4.06 28.23 2.55
N PHE A 323 -2.80 27.83 2.39
CA PHE A 323 -1.92 28.35 1.33
C PHE A 323 -2.43 27.99 -0.07
N LEU A 324 -2.80 26.72 -0.31
CA LEU A 324 -3.38 26.26 -1.59
C LEU A 324 -4.74 26.93 -1.91
N MET A 325 -5.52 27.32 -0.90
CA MET A 325 -6.70 28.17 -1.05
C MET A 325 -6.38 29.64 -1.42
N GLY A 326 -5.10 29.99 -1.60
CA GLY A 326 -4.66 31.36 -1.90
C GLY A 326 -4.66 32.31 -0.70
N LYS A 327 -4.77 31.81 0.54
CA LYS A 327 -4.66 32.66 1.73
C LYS A 327 -3.19 33.02 2.00
N PRO A 328 -2.92 34.22 2.53
CA PRO A 328 -1.58 34.59 2.99
C PRO A 328 -1.12 33.67 4.14
N ILE A 329 0.14 33.22 4.07
CA ILE A 329 0.83 32.59 5.20
C ILE A 329 2.11 33.38 5.53
N VAL A 330 2.54 33.31 6.79
CA VAL A 330 3.83 33.89 7.22
C VAL A 330 4.91 32.80 7.22
N SER A 331 6.00 33.02 6.49
CA SER A 331 7.20 32.19 6.55
C SER A 331 8.44 33.07 6.59
N ALA A 332 9.37 32.77 7.50
CA ALA A 332 10.60 33.55 7.72
C ALA A 332 10.37 35.09 7.80
N GLY A 333 9.30 35.51 8.50
CA GLY A 333 8.95 36.93 8.67
C GLY A 333 8.32 37.61 7.45
N ARG A 334 7.97 36.88 6.38
CA ARG A 334 7.34 37.42 5.17
C ARG A 334 5.96 36.81 4.94
N THR A 335 5.04 37.63 4.44
CA THR A 335 3.74 37.18 3.93
C THR A 335 3.87 36.66 2.51
N ILE A 336 3.53 35.38 2.30
CA ILE A 336 3.60 34.69 1.01
C ILE A 336 2.17 34.31 0.59
N VAL A 337 1.85 34.49 -0.69
CA VAL A 337 0.56 34.14 -1.29
C VAL A 337 0.81 33.41 -2.61
N VAL A 338 0.09 32.32 -2.88
CA VAL A 338 0.27 31.52 -4.11
C VAL A 338 0.07 32.35 -5.38
N SER A 339 -0.81 33.36 -5.35
CA SER A 339 -1.09 34.28 -6.46
C SER A 339 0.01 35.32 -6.73
N GLN A 340 1.14 35.31 -6.01
CA GLN A 340 2.31 36.17 -6.31
C GLN A 340 2.97 35.86 -7.66
N HIS A 341 2.63 34.75 -8.31
CA HIS A 341 3.03 34.42 -9.68
C HIS A 341 1.91 33.64 -10.39
N PRO A 342 1.63 33.86 -11.70
CA PRO A 342 0.58 33.14 -12.41
C PRO A 342 0.73 31.61 -12.36
N LEU A 343 1.96 31.12 -12.50
CA LEU A 343 2.31 29.70 -12.43
C LEU A 343 2.50 29.18 -10.98
N GLY A 344 2.22 30.02 -9.97
CA GLY A 344 2.52 29.75 -8.57
C GLY A 344 1.80 28.52 -8.01
N LEU A 345 0.51 28.34 -8.35
CA LEU A 345 -0.27 27.19 -7.88
C LEU A 345 0.28 25.86 -8.42
N ASP A 346 0.63 25.83 -9.70
CA ASP A 346 1.15 24.62 -10.36
C ASP A 346 2.54 24.25 -9.84
N PHE A 347 3.43 25.24 -9.70
CA PHE A 347 4.74 25.04 -9.07
C PHE A 347 4.63 24.54 -7.63
N VAL A 348 3.71 25.10 -6.84
CA VAL A 348 3.45 24.66 -5.46
C VAL A 348 2.89 23.24 -5.43
N CYS A 349 1.96 22.87 -6.32
CA CYS A 349 1.46 21.50 -6.42
C CYS A 349 2.58 20.50 -6.77
N LEU A 350 3.46 20.86 -7.71
CA LEU A 350 4.60 20.04 -8.10
C LEU A 350 5.61 19.85 -6.96
N LYS A 351 6.06 20.94 -6.31
CA LYS A 351 7.03 20.86 -5.21
C LYS A 351 6.46 20.15 -3.96
N LEU A 352 5.16 20.28 -3.71
CA LEU A 352 4.44 19.55 -2.66
C LEU A 352 4.42 18.04 -2.95
N ALA A 353 4.04 17.63 -4.16
CA ALA A 353 4.06 16.23 -4.58
C ALA A 353 5.46 15.61 -4.54
N GLU A 354 6.46 16.32 -5.09
CA GLU A 354 7.87 15.91 -5.03
C GLU A 354 8.36 15.71 -3.58
N LYS A 355 8.04 16.64 -2.66
CA LYS A 355 8.51 16.54 -1.27
C LYS A 355 7.79 15.44 -0.48
N LEU A 356 6.51 15.17 -0.75
CA LEU A 356 5.81 14.02 -0.17
C LEU A 356 6.49 12.69 -0.56
N VAL A 357 6.89 12.51 -1.84
CA VAL A 357 7.65 11.33 -2.26
C VAL A 357 9.05 11.30 -1.62
N SER A 358 9.73 12.45 -1.51
CA SER A 358 11.03 12.56 -0.82
C SER A 358 10.96 12.21 0.68
N GLN A 359 9.84 12.46 1.37
CA GLN A 359 9.66 11.95 2.73
C GLN A 359 9.46 10.43 2.78
N GLY A 360 8.84 9.83 1.76
CA GLY A 360 8.86 8.37 1.58
C GLY A 360 10.30 7.84 1.40
N GLU A 361 11.10 8.54 0.60
CA GLU A 361 12.47 8.17 0.22
C GLU A 361 13.50 8.33 1.35
N GLU A 362 13.37 9.37 2.18
CA GLU A 362 14.33 9.75 3.24
C GLU A 362 13.87 9.31 4.64
N GLU A 363 12.71 9.84 5.06
CA GLU A 363 12.20 9.76 6.43
C GLU A 363 11.58 8.38 6.68
N VAL A 364 10.63 7.95 5.85
CA VAL A 364 9.94 6.64 6.03
C VAL A 364 10.85 5.44 5.73
N ALA A 365 11.93 5.65 4.98
CA ALA A 365 13.00 4.68 4.78
C ALA A 365 13.78 4.41 6.09
N SER A 366 13.96 5.45 6.92
CA SER A 366 14.71 5.43 8.18
C SER A 366 13.81 5.12 9.39
N HIS A 367 12.64 5.75 9.44
CA HIS A 367 11.65 5.70 10.51
C HIS A 367 10.29 5.30 9.92
N HIS A 368 10.02 3.99 9.87
CA HIS A 368 8.82 3.45 9.23
C HIS A 368 7.50 3.91 9.86
N GLU A 369 7.52 4.39 11.11
CA GLU A 369 6.35 4.88 11.85
C GLU A 369 5.86 6.24 11.33
N SER A 370 6.77 7.07 10.82
CA SER A 370 6.48 8.37 10.20
C SER A 370 5.57 8.26 8.96
N ALA A 371 5.43 7.06 8.38
CA ALA A 371 4.54 6.77 7.26
C ALA A 371 3.10 7.24 7.50
N PHE A 372 2.51 6.95 8.67
CA PHE A 372 1.09 7.19 8.93
C PHE A 372 0.74 8.69 9.12
N PRO A 373 1.53 9.48 9.89
CA PRO A 373 1.39 10.94 9.91
C PRO A 373 1.49 11.59 8.51
N ILE A 374 2.50 11.22 7.72
CA ILE A 374 2.71 11.78 6.37
C ILE A 374 1.57 11.35 5.45
N ALA A 375 1.16 10.08 5.50
CA ALA A 375 0.03 9.55 4.73
C ALA A 375 -1.30 10.23 5.06
N SER A 376 -1.52 10.60 6.33
CA SER A 376 -2.71 11.33 6.76
C SER A 376 -2.83 12.68 6.04
N VAL A 377 -1.75 13.46 6.02
CA VAL A 377 -1.70 14.76 5.33
C VAL A 377 -1.78 14.59 3.82
N ALA A 378 -1.06 13.62 3.25
CA ALA A 378 -1.09 13.34 1.80
C ALA A 378 -2.48 12.92 1.31
N SER A 379 -3.15 12.02 2.03
CA SER A 379 -4.53 11.57 1.74
C SER A 379 -5.51 12.74 1.76
N ALA A 380 -5.45 13.57 2.80
CA ALA A 380 -6.29 14.77 2.94
C ALA A 380 -6.06 15.82 1.83
N LEU A 381 -4.80 16.03 1.43
CA LEU A 381 -4.45 16.94 0.34
C LEU A 381 -4.88 16.38 -1.01
N TRP A 382 -4.81 15.07 -1.22
CA TRP A 382 -5.26 14.40 -2.46
C TRP A 382 -6.79 14.47 -2.61
N GLU A 383 -7.55 14.17 -1.55
CA GLU A 383 -9.02 14.29 -1.56
C GLU A 383 -9.50 15.71 -1.93
N ARG A 384 -8.73 16.74 -1.58
CA ARG A 384 -9.08 18.15 -1.80
C ARG A 384 -8.46 18.77 -3.06
N TYR A 385 -7.29 18.30 -3.47
CA TYR A 385 -6.52 18.81 -4.61
C TYR A 385 -6.02 17.64 -5.48
N PRO A 386 -6.87 17.01 -6.30
CA PRO A 386 -6.53 15.79 -7.05
C PRO A 386 -5.25 15.88 -7.89
N LYS A 387 -4.93 17.06 -8.43
CA LYS A 387 -3.68 17.35 -9.17
C LYS A 387 -2.42 17.07 -8.35
N VAL A 388 -2.44 17.30 -7.03
CA VAL A 388 -1.32 16.95 -6.12
C VAL A 388 -1.17 15.43 -6.03
N GLY A 389 -2.28 14.69 -6.02
CA GLY A 389 -2.29 13.23 -6.02
C GLY A 389 -1.81 12.60 -7.33
N GLU A 390 -2.21 13.16 -8.48
CA GLU A 390 -1.70 12.72 -9.79
C GLU A 390 -0.20 12.99 -9.93
N LEU A 391 0.26 14.17 -9.52
CA LEU A 391 1.69 14.51 -9.49
C LEU A 391 2.46 13.66 -8.47
N PHE A 392 1.85 13.28 -7.33
CA PHE A 392 2.44 12.36 -6.37
C PHE A 392 2.63 10.97 -6.98
N LEU A 393 1.60 10.39 -7.61
CA LEU A 393 1.71 9.11 -8.31
C LEU A 393 2.75 9.15 -9.44
N ALA A 394 2.78 10.21 -10.24
CA ALA A 394 3.73 10.31 -11.33
C ALA A 394 5.19 10.37 -10.83
N ASN A 395 5.47 11.15 -9.78
CA ASN A 395 6.78 11.20 -9.14
C ASN A 395 7.14 9.87 -8.44
N LEU A 396 6.17 9.24 -7.77
CA LEU A 396 6.34 7.94 -7.13
C LEU A 396 6.70 6.86 -8.16
N HIS A 397 5.92 6.72 -9.23
CA HIS A 397 6.20 5.73 -10.27
C HIS A 397 7.52 6.00 -11.01
N LYS A 398 7.95 7.28 -11.12
CA LYS A 398 9.23 7.67 -11.74
C LYS A 398 10.44 7.38 -10.85
N LYS A 399 10.30 7.50 -9.53
CA LYS A 399 11.36 7.16 -8.56
C LYS A 399 11.36 5.70 -8.11
N CYS A 400 10.20 5.04 -8.17
CA CYS A 400 9.95 3.69 -7.69
C CYS A 400 9.03 2.97 -8.71
N PRO A 401 9.60 2.38 -9.79
CA PRO A 401 8.82 1.67 -10.80
C PRO A 401 7.94 0.56 -10.19
N TYR A 402 8.43 -0.06 -9.11
CA TYR A 402 7.78 -1.13 -8.33
C TYR A 402 6.48 -0.72 -7.62
N ALA A 403 6.14 0.58 -7.59
CA ALA A 403 4.81 1.04 -7.18
C ALA A 403 3.73 0.77 -8.27
N VAL A 404 4.16 0.44 -9.49
CA VAL A 404 3.34 -0.09 -10.58
C VAL A 404 3.62 -1.60 -10.69
N PRO A 405 2.63 -2.45 -11.03
CA PRO A 405 2.89 -3.84 -11.43
C PRO A 405 3.51 -3.92 -12.84
N PHE A 406 4.67 -3.29 -13.02
CA PHE A 406 5.46 -3.25 -14.25
C PHE A 406 6.95 -3.21 -13.90
N TYR A 407 7.67 -4.26 -14.29
CA TYR A 407 9.12 -4.34 -14.15
C TYR A 407 9.77 -3.89 -15.46
N PRO A 408 10.58 -2.81 -15.47
CA PRO A 408 11.28 -2.39 -16.68
C PRO A 408 12.28 -3.47 -17.13
N ALA A 409 12.04 -4.05 -18.30
CA ALA A 409 12.98 -5.00 -18.90
C ALA A 409 14.18 -4.26 -19.51
N PHE A 410 15.34 -4.91 -19.52
CA PHE A 410 16.50 -4.44 -20.28
C PHE A 410 16.17 -4.44 -21.78
N GLN A 411 16.59 -3.40 -22.49
CA GLN A 411 16.39 -3.25 -23.94
C GLN A 411 17.74 -3.04 -24.62
N GLU A 412 17.94 -3.68 -25.77
CA GLU A 412 19.17 -3.55 -26.55
C GLU A 412 19.36 -2.09 -27.00
N GLY A 413 20.57 -1.56 -26.78
CA GLY A 413 20.92 -0.17 -27.10
C GLY A 413 20.84 0.83 -25.94
N ILE A 414 20.28 0.46 -24.78
CA ILE A 414 20.30 1.31 -23.57
C ILE A 414 21.61 1.06 -22.79
N SER A 415 22.26 2.11 -22.28
CA SER A 415 23.45 1.94 -21.43
C SER A 415 23.11 1.35 -20.05
N LEU A 416 24.08 0.70 -19.40
CA LEU A 416 23.89 0.15 -18.05
C LEU A 416 23.48 1.22 -17.03
N GLU A 417 24.02 2.44 -17.15
CA GLU A 417 23.67 3.56 -16.26
C GLU A 417 22.23 4.03 -16.48
N GLU A 418 21.79 4.18 -17.73
CA GLU A 418 20.40 4.54 -18.05
C GLU A 418 19.42 3.46 -17.60
N TYR A 419 19.78 2.18 -17.72
CA TYR A 419 18.97 1.08 -17.20
C TYR A 419 18.91 1.07 -15.66
N GLN A 420 19.99 1.39 -14.96
CA GLN A 420 19.98 1.56 -13.50
C GLN A 420 19.11 2.75 -13.07
N ARG A 421 19.18 3.88 -13.80
CA ARG A 421 18.28 5.02 -13.60
C ARG A 421 16.82 4.65 -13.88
N LEU A 422 16.53 3.82 -14.90
CA LEU A 422 15.21 3.29 -15.25
C LEU A 422 14.62 2.38 -14.15
N LEU A 423 15.47 1.63 -13.45
CA LEU A 423 15.11 0.85 -12.25
C LEU A 423 14.97 1.71 -10.98
N GLY A 424 15.31 3.00 -11.04
CA GLY A 424 15.18 3.95 -9.93
C GLY A 424 16.39 4.04 -8.99
N TYR A 425 17.57 3.52 -9.38
CA TYR A 425 18.82 3.76 -8.64
C TYR A 425 19.21 5.24 -8.74
N GLN A 426 19.70 5.82 -7.65
CA GLN A 426 20.42 7.08 -7.77
C GLN A 426 21.81 6.81 -8.37
N VAL A 427 22.17 7.56 -9.42
CA VAL A 427 23.54 7.63 -9.92
C VAL A 427 24.01 9.08 -9.78
N LYS A 428 25.18 9.27 -9.18
CA LYS A 428 25.83 10.59 -8.98
C LYS A 428 27.28 10.45 -9.42
N ASP A 429 27.71 11.32 -10.33
CA ASP A 429 29.09 11.35 -10.82
C ASP A 429 29.58 9.96 -11.32
N SER A 430 28.69 9.26 -12.05
CA SER A 430 28.79 7.86 -12.51
C SER A 430 28.94 6.79 -11.41
N ILE A 431 28.85 7.15 -10.13
CA ILE A 431 28.78 6.21 -9.00
C ILE A 431 27.32 5.82 -8.74
N VAL A 432 27.05 4.51 -8.79
CA VAL A 432 25.73 3.92 -8.54
C VAL A 432 25.51 3.73 -7.04
N GLU A 433 24.30 4.02 -6.57
CA GLU A 433 23.86 3.76 -5.21
C GLU A 433 23.99 2.29 -4.77
N GLN A 434 24.48 2.06 -3.55
CA GLN A 434 24.57 0.72 -2.96
C GLN A 434 23.19 0.06 -2.77
N GLN A 435 23.13 -1.25 -2.99
CA GLN A 435 21.89 -2.04 -2.95
C GLN A 435 21.06 -1.84 -1.66
N ASP A 436 21.71 -1.80 -0.50
CA ASP A 436 21.02 -1.62 0.79
C ASP A 436 20.37 -0.23 0.94
N SER A 437 20.97 0.82 0.37
CA SER A 437 20.41 2.17 0.36
C SER A 437 19.23 2.25 -0.60
N PHE A 438 19.39 1.70 -1.80
CA PHE A 438 18.33 1.56 -2.80
C PHE A 438 17.11 0.81 -2.23
N LEU A 439 17.32 -0.35 -1.63
CA LEU A 439 16.24 -1.16 -1.03
C LEU A 439 15.55 -0.43 0.15
N LYS A 440 16.28 0.36 0.94
CA LYS A 440 15.68 1.23 1.98
C LYS A 440 14.80 2.32 1.38
N ARG A 441 15.29 3.06 0.39
CA ARG A 441 14.50 4.11 -0.31
C ARG A 441 13.22 3.53 -0.94
N MET A 442 13.33 2.42 -1.66
CA MET A 442 12.17 1.74 -2.26
C MET A 442 11.19 1.25 -1.19
N SER A 443 11.69 0.65 -0.10
CA SER A 443 10.85 0.23 1.03
C SER A 443 10.11 1.40 1.66
N GLY A 444 10.78 2.54 1.87
CA GLY A 444 10.17 3.75 2.43
C GLY A 444 9.06 4.34 1.53
N MET A 445 9.32 4.46 0.22
CA MET A 445 8.34 4.93 -0.75
C MET A 445 7.11 4.02 -0.84
N ILE A 446 7.31 2.69 -0.87
CA ILE A 446 6.20 1.72 -0.91
C ILE A 446 5.42 1.69 0.42
N ARG A 447 6.09 1.81 1.59
CA ARG A 447 5.40 1.95 2.90
C ARG A 447 4.52 3.19 2.93
N LEU A 448 5.02 4.34 2.47
CA LEU A 448 4.24 5.57 2.42
C LEU A 448 3.04 5.43 1.47
N TYR A 449 3.23 4.86 0.28
CA TYR A 449 2.14 4.61 -0.66
C TYR A 449 1.06 3.68 -0.09
N ALA A 450 1.46 2.56 0.52
CA ALA A 450 0.54 1.64 1.19
C ALA A 450 -0.22 2.31 2.34
N ALA A 451 0.44 3.15 3.13
CA ALA A 451 -0.21 3.94 4.17
C ALA A 451 -1.23 4.94 3.60
N ILE A 452 -0.93 5.65 2.50
CA ILE A 452 -1.88 6.57 1.85
C ILE A 452 -3.12 5.83 1.34
N MET A 453 -2.97 4.60 0.83
CA MET A 453 -4.10 3.78 0.38
C MET A 453 -5.00 3.26 1.51
N GLN A 454 -4.51 3.26 2.77
CA GLN A 454 -5.21 2.74 3.95
C GLN A 454 -5.74 3.86 4.86
N VAL A 455 -5.06 5.00 4.92
CA VAL A 455 -5.36 6.11 5.82
C VAL A 455 -6.37 7.08 5.21
N ARG A 456 -7.45 7.34 5.95
CA ARG A 456 -8.46 8.36 5.65
C ARG A 456 -8.29 9.56 6.58
N TRP A 457 -8.51 10.78 6.07
CA TRP A 457 -8.50 11.98 6.90
C TRP A 457 -9.69 12.00 7.89
N PRO A 458 -9.45 12.06 9.22
CA PRO A 458 -10.53 11.95 10.21
C PRO A 458 -11.36 13.23 10.37
N TYR A 459 -10.85 14.38 9.92
CA TYR A 459 -11.52 15.69 10.06
C TYR A 459 -12.31 16.12 8.80
N GLY A 460 -12.58 15.20 7.86
CA GLY A 460 -13.27 15.47 6.59
C GLY A 460 -14.69 14.89 6.51
N THR A 461 -15.66 15.70 6.08
CA THR A 461 -17.09 15.34 6.03
C THR A 461 -17.50 14.46 4.84
N ASN A 462 -16.68 14.34 3.79
CA ASN A 462 -17.05 13.65 2.54
C ASN A 462 -16.95 12.12 2.65
N GLN A 463 -18.07 11.43 2.84
CA GLN A 463 -18.07 9.97 3.00
C GLN A 463 -17.67 9.19 1.72
N GLY A 464 -17.91 9.73 0.52
CA GLY A 464 -17.88 8.97 -0.75
C GLY A 464 -16.50 8.56 -1.31
N VAL A 465 -15.44 9.36 -1.09
CA VAL A 465 -14.17 9.26 -1.88
C VAL A 465 -13.34 8.01 -1.55
N SER A 466 -13.44 7.49 -0.33
CA SER A 466 -12.66 6.34 0.19
C SER A 466 -12.70 5.08 -0.69
N ARG A 467 -13.74 4.91 -1.53
CA ARG A 467 -13.82 3.80 -2.50
C ARG A 467 -12.75 3.86 -3.59
N LEU A 468 -12.31 5.05 -4.00
CA LEU A 468 -11.32 5.22 -5.08
C LEU A 468 -9.93 4.71 -4.70
N PHE A 469 -9.46 5.03 -3.49
CA PHE A 469 -8.19 4.53 -2.96
C PHE A 469 -8.21 3.01 -2.77
N PHE A 470 -9.29 2.46 -2.23
CA PHE A 470 -9.46 1.01 -2.11
C PHE A 470 -9.52 0.29 -3.47
N LEU A 471 -10.08 0.93 -4.51
CA LEU A 471 -10.08 0.45 -5.90
C LEU A 471 -8.72 0.57 -6.61
N HIS A 472 -7.79 1.39 -6.12
CA HIS A 472 -6.39 1.36 -6.55
C HIS A 472 -5.60 0.28 -5.79
N TRP A 473 -5.79 0.18 -4.48
CA TRP A 473 -5.15 -0.82 -3.61
C TRP A 473 -5.45 -2.27 -4.01
N THR A 474 -6.73 -2.60 -4.24
CA THR A 474 -7.15 -3.93 -4.72
C THR A 474 -6.60 -4.27 -6.11
N ARG A 475 -6.31 -3.25 -6.93
CA ARG A 475 -5.67 -3.37 -8.25
C ARG A 475 -4.15 -3.54 -8.17
N PHE A 476 -3.54 -3.16 -7.05
CA PHE A 476 -2.11 -3.34 -6.75
C PHE A 476 -1.82 -4.68 -6.08
N LEU A 477 -2.71 -5.16 -5.19
CA LEU A 477 -2.54 -6.43 -4.47
C LEU A 477 -3.08 -7.68 -5.18
N SER A 478 -3.83 -7.55 -6.28
CA SER A 478 -4.27 -8.72 -7.04
C SER A 478 -3.07 -9.40 -7.73
N PRO A 479 -2.76 -10.68 -7.45
CA PRO A 479 -1.79 -11.43 -8.23
C PRO A 479 -2.22 -11.50 -9.71
N SER A 480 -1.22 -11.56 -10.60
CA SER A 480 -1.45 -11.66 -12.06
C SER A 480 -1.88 -13.06 -12.51
#